data_AF-A0A0F6SHC3-F1
#
_entry.id   AF-A0A0F6SHC3-F1
#
_cell.length_a   1.000
_cell.length_b   1.000
_cell.length_c   1.000
_cell.angle_alpha   90.00
_cell.angle_beta   90.00
_cell.angle_gamma   90.00
#
_symmetry.space_group_name_H-M   'P 1'
#
loop_
_entity.id
_entity.type
_entity.pdbx_description
1 polymer ?
#
loop_
_entity_poly.entity_id
_entity_poly.type
_entity_poly.pdbx_seq_one_letter_code
_entity_poly.pdbx_strand_id
1 'polypeptide(L)'
;MAKQKPRAAATKTAPKTSARSAATESGVKPVRTKSAKKPGAATAKAAAATSDRTRARKPVPEALAAVTPAPVAPSHESAVRGKYVYCIIRTDRPVSFGAIGIGQEPAEVYTVAYRDLAAVVSDTALVVHDPTRENVLAHQGVAETVMRGYTVIPMSFGTVFKTREDIVELLRSAEGAFRDVLEKMQDRFEFGLKVLWDRDQIVREIEREDENVRRLKDEISAQKGSTYFARMQYGRLVDATLQSRTEQYVSEVFHALRDVAVASRTNKPIGDKMILNAAFLVSRDQEQAFDARVKEIGQRYDGRLTFKYTGPWPPYNFVNIRLKLERAQ
;
A
#
# COMPACT_ATOMS: atom_id res chain seq x y z
N MET A 1 -38.63 -37.77 -49.49
CA MET A 1 -38.30 -39.00 -48.73
C MET A 1 -38.04 -38.59 -47.28
N ALA A 2 -38.74 -39.27 -46.36
CA ALA A 2 -38.74 -39.24 -44.87
C ALA A 2 -38.07 -38.03 -44.18
N LYS A 3 -38.75 -37.07 -43.53
CA LYS A 3 -39.89 -37.09 -42.56
C LYS A 3 -39.68 -38.02 -41.36
N GLN A 4 -39.21 -37.46 -40.25
CA GLN A 4 -39.64 -37.86 -38.90
C GLN A 4 -39.77 -36.63 -37.98
N LYS A 5 -40.97 -36.53 -37.41
CA LYS A 5 -41.46 -35.67 -36.32
C LYS A 5 -42.55 -36.54 -35.64
N PRO A 6 -43.13 -36.19 -34.48
CA PRO A 6 -42.59 -35.90 -33.14
C PRO A 6 -43.31 -36.76 -32.06
N ARG A 7 -42.89 -36.66 -30.78
CA ARG A 7 -43.70 -36.93 -29.56
C ARG A 7 -42.80 -36.69 -28.34
N ALA A 8 -43.25 -36.30 -27.15
CA ALA A 8 -44.36 -35.50 -26.64
C ALA A 8 -44.02 -35.24 -25.15
N ALA A 9 -44.64 -34.21 -24.60
CA ALA A 9 -44.56 -33.70 -23.23
C ALA A 9 -44.60 -34.73 -22.09
N ALA A 10 -43.89 -34.42 -20.99
CA ALA A 10 -44.32 -34.75 -19.63
C ALA A 10 -43.80 -33.70 -18.63
N THR A 11 -44.76 -32.91 -18.15
CA THR A 11 -44.78 -32.04 -16.98
C THR A 11 -44.44 -32.81 -15.70
N LYS A 12 -43.67 -32.24 -14.75
CA LYS A 12 -44.08 -32.09 -13.33
C LYS A 12 -42.95 -31.64 -12.36
N THR A 13 -43.25 -30.51 -11.70
CA THR A 13 -43.05 -30.15 -10.27
C THR A 13 -41.65 -29.92 -9.67
N ALA A 14 -41.54 -28.71 -9.10
CA ALA A 14 -40.58 -28.26 -8.11
C ALA A 14 -40.63 -29.03 -6.77
N PRO A 15 -39.63 -28.80 -5.91
CA PRO A 15 -39.91 -28.50 -4.52
C PRO A 15 -39.30 -27.17 -4.04
N LYS A 16 -40.14 -26.42 -3.33
CA LYS A 16 -39.79 -25.33 -2.41
C LYS A 16 -39.35 -25.93 -1.07
N THR A 17 -38.31 -25.35 -0.45
CA THR A 17 -38.11 -25.15 1.03
C THR A 17 -36.84 -24.31 1.18
N SER A 18 -36.82 -23.04 1.60
CA SER A 18 -37.13 -22.45 2.92
C SER A 18 -36.38 -23.06 4.10
N ALA A 19 -35.34 -22.37 4.62
CA ALA A 19 -35.36 -21.78 5.97
C ALA A 19 -33.99 -21.20 6.43
N ARG A 20 -34.06 -19.99 7.01
CA ARG A 20 -33.34 -19.40 8.20
C ARG A 20 -31.80 -19.43 8.24
N SER A 21 -31.13 -18.27 8.30
CA SER A 21 -31.03 -17.26 9.39
C SER A 21 -30.20 -17.72 10.60
N ALA A 22 -29.00 -17.15 10.73
CA ALA A 22 -28.36 -16.91 12.03
C ALA A 22 -27.46 -15.67 11.92
N ALA A 23 -27.90 -14.60 12.57
CA ALA A 23 -27.12 -13.43 12.92
C ALA A 23 -26.41 -13.70 14.26
N THR A 24 -25.21 -13.16 14.43
CA THR A 24 -24.58 -13.00 15.75
C THR A 24 -24.17 -11.55 15.92
N GLU A 25 -24.79 -10.93 16.92
CA GLU A 25 -24.55 -9.57 17.41
C GLU A 25 -23.30 -9.50 18.29
N SER A 26 -22.56 -8.40 18.16
CA SER A 26 -21.82 -7.73 19.24
C SER A 26 -21.51 -6.33 18.69
N GLY A 27 -21.93 -5.19 19.22
CA GLY A 27 -22.32 -4.86 20.59
C GLY A 27 -21.44 -3.73 21.08
N VAL A 28 -21.60 -2.49 20.58
CA VAL A 28 -21.03 -1.28 21.20
C VAL A 28 -22.01 -0.10 21.07
N LYS A 29 -22.38 0.45 22.24
CA LYS A 29 -23.33 1.56 22.45
C LYS A 29 -22.73 2.93 22.07
N PRO A 30 -23.57 3.94 21.74
CA PRO A 30 -23.14 5.28 21.40
C PRO A 30 -22.98 6.17 22.65
N VAL A 31 -21.93 7.01 22.67
CA VAL A 31 -21.77 8.08 23.67
C VAL A 31 -22.37 9.39 23.12
N ARG A 32 -23.26 9.96 23.92
CA ARG A 32 -23.95 11.24 23.72
C ARG A 32 -23.04 12.45 23.91
N THR A 33 -23.31 13.44 23.07
CA THR A 33 -22.92 14.85 23.07
C THR A 33 -23.19 15.60 24.39
N LYS A 34 -22.35 16.60 24.70
CA LYS A 34 -22.78 17.84 25.39
C LYS A 34 -22.08 19.07 24.80
N SER A 35 -22.90 20.04 24.39
CA SER A 35 -22.54 21.41 24.00
C SER A 35 -22.53 22.34 25.21
N ALA A 36 -21.65 23.36 25.21
CA ALA A 36 -21.86 24.72 25.77
C ALA A 36 -20.62 25.59 25.42
N LYS A 37 -20.73 26.60 24.55
CA LYS A 37 -21.08 28.03 24.79
C LYS A 37 -19.91 28.90 25.29
N LYS A 38 -19.49 29.83 24.41
CA LYS A 38 -18.69 31.09 24.60
C LYS A 38 -19.29 31.99 25.73
N PRO A 39 -18.67 33.12 26.18
CA PRO A 39 -17.72 34.01 25.47
C PRO A 39 -16.59 34.64 26.34
N GLY A 40 -15.75 35.50 25.74
CA GLY A 40 -14.97 36.50 26.49
C GLY A 40 -13.66 36.93 25.82
N ALA A 41 -13.57 38.21 25.47
CA ALA A 41 -12.45 38.87 24.78
C ALA A 41 -11.33 39.32 25.73
N ALA A 42 -10.13 39.61 25.18
CA ALA A 42 -9.41 40.89 25.30
C ALA A 42 -7.88 40.73 25.14
N THR A 43 -7.31 41.53 24.21
CA THR A 43 -6.06 42.36 24.25
C THR A 43 -4.91 41.96 25.20
N ALA A 44 -3.60 42.08 24.91
CA ALA A 44 -2.81 43.09 24.19
C ALA A 44 -1.40 42.49 23.94
N LYS A 45 -0.76 42.74 22.80
CA LYS A 45 0.28 43.77 22.56
C LYS A 45 1.53 43.66 23.46
N ALA A 46 2.66 43.35 22.82
CA ALA A 46 3.91 44.14 22.79
C ALA A 46 5.16 43.28 22.92
N ALA A 47 5.95 43.30 21.84
CA ALA A 47 7.28 42.75 21.73
C ALA A 47 8.33 43.83 22.01
N ALA A 48 9.48 43.34 22.47
CA ALA A 48 10.84 43.82 22.22
C ALA A 48 11.23 45.23 22.71
N ALA A 49 12.18 45.24 23.65
CA ALA A 49 13.18 46.29 23.78
C ALA A 49 14.55 45.67 24.14
N THR A 50 15.53 46.09 23.35
CA THR A 50 16.97 45.83 23.36
C THR A 50 17.75 46.73 24.34
N SER A 51 18.88 46.24 24.87
CA SER A 51 20.12 47.00 25.21
C SER A 51 21.10 46.01 25.90
N ASP A 52 22.23 45.59 25.34
CA ASP A 52 23.49 46.25 24.96
C ASP A 52 24.41 46.70 26.13
N ARG A 53 25.62 46.09 26.18
CA ARG A 53 26.95 46.45 26.75
C ARG A 53 27.04 46.93 28.23
N THR A 54 28.03 46.59 29.07
CA THR A 54 29.50 46.67 28.87
C THR A 54 30.26 46.11 30.12
N ARG A 55 31.30 45.28 29.91
CA ARG A 55 32.65 45.23 30.57
C ARG A 55 32.84 45.33 32.11
N ALA A 56 33.52 44.32 32.71
CA ALA A 56 34.90 44.43 33.31
C ALA A 56 35.24 43.42 34.46
N ARG A 57 36.44 42.80 34.33
CA ARG A 57 37.46 42.37 35.34
C ARG A 57 37.18 41.27 36.40
N LYS A 58 38.16 40.33 36.48
CA LYS A 58 38.40 39.23 37.46
C LYS A 58 38.74 39.75 38.88
N PRO A 59 38.63 38.94 39.96
CA PRO A 59 39.68 37.96 40.34
C PRO A 59 39.16 36.58 40.82
N VAL A 60 40.10 35.64 40.94
CA VAL A 60 39.94 34.24 41.39
C VAL A 60 39.73 34.17 42.91
N PRO A 61 39.00 33.16 43.42
CA PRO A 61 39.57 32.37 44.50
C PRO A 61 39.47 30.86 44.24
N GLU A 62 40.58 30.23 44.59
CA GLU A 62 40.86 28.81 44.70
C GLU A 62 39.96 28.18 45.78
N ALA A 63 39.17 27.16 45.41
CA ALA A 63 38.48 26.30 46.35
C ALA A 63 38.29 24.91 45.74
N LEU A 64 38.77 23.91 46.49
CA LEU A 64 38.73 22.48 46.24
C LEU A 64 37.39 22.00 45.63
N ALA A 65 37.48 21.31 44.49
CA ALA A 65 36.37 20.53 43.94
C ALA A 65 36.85 19.11 43.63
N ALA A 66 36.08 18.17 44.15
CA ALA A 66 36.28 16.74 44.08
C ALA A 66 36.52 16.23 42.65
N VAL A 67 37.43 15.26 42.54
CA VAL A 67 37.59 14.40 41.37
C VAL A 67 36.27 13.66 41.17
N THR A 68 35.43 14.19 40.28
CA THR A 68 34.28 13.49 39.75
C THR A 68 34.81 12.74 38.53
N PRO A 69 34.71 11.40 38.43
CA PRO A 69 35.17 10.72 37.24
C PRO A 69 34.38 11.25 36.05
N ALA A 70 35.10 11.53 34.96
CA ALA A 70 34.50 11.86 33.67
C ALA A 70 33.42 10.83 33.31
N PRO A 71 32.30 11.23 32.68
CA PRO A 71 31.34 10.26 32.20
C PRO A 71 32.06 9.39 31.18
N VAL A 72 32.35 8.16 31.59
CA VAL A 72 32.75 7.09 30.68
C VAL A 72 31.62 7.01 29.67
N ALA A 73 31.91 7.38 28.41
CA ALA A 73 30.98 7.15 27.32
C ALA A 73 30.45 5.71 27.46
N PRO A 74 29.15 5.47 27.31
CA PRO A 74 28.63 4.11 27.40
C PRO A 74 29.45 3.29 26.40
N SER A 75 30.26 2.39 26.95
CA SER A 75 30.87 1.30 26.22
C SER A 75 29.77 0.71 25.37
N HIS A 76 29.95 0.70 24.04
CA HIS A 76 29.06 -0.02 23.16
C HIS A 76 29.03 -1.47 23.64
N GLU A 77 28.04 -1.79 24.48
CA GLU A 77 27.46 -3.13 24.58
C GLU A 77 27.40 -3.60 23.14
N SER A 78 28.11 -4.68 22.82
CA SER A 78 28.14 -5.26 21.49
C SER A 78 26.69 -5.53 21.11
N ALA A 79 26.06 -4.55 20.46
CA ALA A 79 24.64 -4.58 20.18
C ALA A 79 24.43 -5.86 19.41
N VAL A 80 23.60 -6.77 19.94
CA VAL A 80 23.31 -8.04 19.28
C VAL A 80 22.92 -7.67 17.85
N ARG A 81 23.72 -8.10 16.88
CA ARG A 81 23.52 -7.72 15.48
C ARG A 81 22.66 -8.78 14.82
N GLY A 82 21.55 -8.35 14.25
CA GLY A 82 20.72 -9.17 13.38
C GLY A 82 21.09 -8.99 11.91
N LYS A 83 20.38 -9.72 11.06
CA LYS A 83 20.45 -9.64 9.61
C LYS A 83 19.11 -9.14 9.08
N TYR A 84 19.09 -7.96 8.50
CA TYR A 84 17.91 -7.43 7.82
C TYR A 84 17.82 -8.05 6.43
N VAL A 85 16.68 -8.62 6.06
CA VAL A 85 16.48 -9.31 4.77
C VAL A 85 15.60 -8.48 3.85
N TYR A 86 16.13 -8.13 2.68
CA TYR A 86 15.44 -7.28 1.69
C TYR A 86 14.65 -8.11 0.68
N CYS A 87 15.28 -9.12 0.11
CA CYS A 87 14.70 -9.98 -0.92
C CYS A 87 15.44 -11.32 -1.02
N ILE A 88 14.87 -12.24 -1.78
CA ILE A 88 15.47 -13.54 -2.10
C ILE A 88 15.67 -13.62 -3.62
N ILE A 89 16.82 -14.12 -4.04
CA ILE A 89 17.25 -14.25 -5.45
C ILE A 89 17.84 -15.63 -5.72
N ARG A 90 17.97 -15.99 -7.01
CA ARG A 90 18.70 -17.18 -7.44
C ARG A 90 20.18 -16.83 -7.68
N THR A 91 21.07 -17.31 -6.83
CA THR A 91 22.53 -17.26 -6.99
C THR A 91 23.19 -18.24 -6.02
N ASP A 92 24.26 -18.89 -6.46
CA ASP A 92 25.16 -19.72 -5.65
C ASP A 92 26.47 -18.99 -5.29
N ARG A 93 26.67 -17.77 -5.82
CA ARG A 93 27.87 -16.96 -5.61
C ARG A 93 27.64 -15.89 -4.55
N PRO A 94 28.64 -15.60 -3.70
CA PRO A 94 28.64 -14.40 -2.88
C PRO A 94 28.63 -13.14 -3.76
N VAL A 95 27.66 -12.25 -3.52
CA VAL A 95 27.53 -10.96 -4.21
C VAL A 95 27.41 -9.86 -3.16
N SER A 96 28.08 -8.74 -3.40
CA SER A 96 27.88 -7.48 -2.70
C SER A 96 27.16 -6.49 -3.63
N PHE A 97 26.26 -5.69 -3.06
CA PHE A 97 25.54 -4.61 -3.71
C PHE A 97 25.98 -3.23 -3.20
N GLY A 98 27.03 -3.19 -2.37
CA GLY A 98 27.58 -1.98 -1.75
C GLY A 98 26.80 -1.46 -0.55
N ALA A 99 27.27 -0.32 -0.04
CA ALA A 99 26.73 0.37 1.13
C ALA A 99 25.43 1.12 0.78
N ILE A 100 24.34 0.38 0.62
CA ILE A 100 23.01 0.89 0.26
C ILE A 100 21.90 0.44 1.23
N GLY A 101 22.27 -0.28 2.30
CA GLY A 101 21.34 -0.84 3.26
C GLY A 101 20.77 0.19 4.24
N ILE A 102 19.71 -0.21 4.95
CA ILE A 102 19.04 0.59 5.99
C ILE A 102 19.96 0.77 7.20
N GLY A 103 20.07 2.02 7.68
CA GLY A 103 20.85 2.39 8.85
C GLY A 103 21.12 3.90 8.87
N GLN A 104 21.62 4.42 10.00
CA GLN A 104 22.10 5.81 10.06
C GLN A 104 23.28 6.06 9.12
N GLU A 105 24.12 5.04 8.97
CA GLU A 105 25.09 4.92 7.89
C GLU A 105 24.64 3.78 6.98
N PRO A 106 24.67 3.95 5.65
CA PRO A 106 24.27 2.89 4.72
C PRO A 106 25.07 1.61 4.96
N ALA A 107 24.38 0.55 5.36
CA ALA A 107 25.03 -0.72 5.66
C ALA A 107 25.41 -1.44 4.36
N GLU A 108 26.50 -2.20 4.40
CA GLU A 108 26.90 -3.07 3.29
C GLU A 108 25.81 -4.13 3.04
N VAL A 109 25.33 -4.21 1.80
CA VAL A 109 24.34 -5.19 1.37
C VAL A 109 25.02 -6.33 0.65
N TYR A 110 24.78 -7.56 1.08
CA TYR A 110 25.43 -8.76 0.56
C TYR A 110 24.52 -9.99 0.63
N THR A 111 24.95 -11.11 0.05
CA THR A 111 24.16 -12.34 -0.01
C THR A 111 24.50 -13.35 1.10
N VAL A 112 23.48 -13.96 1.70
CA VAL A 112 23.60 -15.23 2.44
C VAL A 112 23.00 -16.35 1.59
N ALA A 113 23.87 -17.23 1.07
CA ALA A 113 23.50 -18.28 0.13
C ALA A 113 23.20 -19.63 0.81
N TYR A 114 22.26 -20.36 0.23
CA TYR A 114 21.96 -21.77 0.44
C TYR A 114 21.68 -22.42 -0.91
N ARG A 115 22.58 -23.30 -1.37
CA ARG A 115 22.55 -23.88 -2.72
C ARG A 115 22.52 -22.78 -3.78
N ASP A 116 21.52 -22.78 -4.65
CA ASP A 116 21.32 -21.78 -5.70
C ASP A 116 20.35 -20.64 -5.30
N LEU A 117 19.93 -20.58 -4.04
CA LEU A 117 19.14 -19.47 -3.50
C LEU A 117 20.00 -18.61 -2.58
N ALA A 118 19.75 -17.31 -2.57
CA ALA A 118 20.35 -16.42 -1.60
C ALA A 118 19.37 -15.36 -1.09
N ALA A 119 19.46 -15.07 0.21
CA ALA A 119 18.85 -13.91 0.80
C ALA A 119 19.80 -12.71 0.64
N VAL A 120 19.28 -11.58 0.17
CA VAL A 120 20.01 -10.31 0.14
C VAL A 120 19.79 -9.60 1.47
N VAL A 121 20.87 -9.31 2.18
CA VAL A 121 20.84 -8.86 3.56
C VAL A 121 21.81 -7.72 3.85
N SER A 122 21.61 -7.04 4.98
CA SER A 122 22.62 -6.19 5.60
C SER A 122 22.66 -6.46 7.11
N ASP A 123 23.78 -6.11 7.72
CA ASP A 123 23.89 -6.11 9.17
C ASP A 123 23.10 -4.97 9.77
N THR A 124 22.38 -5.25 10.86
CA THR A 124 21.67 -4.24 11.62
C THR A 124 21.73 -4.53 13.11
N ALA A 125 21.60 -3.52 13.95
CA ALA A 125 21.32 -3.76 15.37
C ALA A 125 19.99 -4.51 15.48
N LEU A 126 19.85 -5.43 16.44
CA LEU A 126 18.62 -6.20 16.65
C LEU A 126 17.55 -5.33 17.33
N VAL A 127 17.16 -4.28 16.63
CA VAL A 127 16.14 -3.30 17.01
C VAL A 127 14.99 -3.39 16.04
N VAL A 128 13.79 -3.06 16.50
CA VAL A 128 12.66 -2.85 15.60
C VAL A 128 12.95 -1.60 14.80
N HIS A 129 13.10 -1.73 13.48
CA HIS A 129 13.18 -0.57 12.62
C HIS A 129 11.82 0.10 12.54
N ASP A 130 11.74 1.34 13.00
CA ASP A 130 10.53 2.13 12.77
C ASP A 130 10.30 2.27 11.27
N PRO A 131 9.04 2.10 10.80
CA PRO A 131 8.67 2.25 9.39
C PRO A 131 8.60 3.73 9.02
N THR A 132 9.70 4.45 9.24
CA THR A 132 9.87 5.82 8.77
C THR A 132 9.90 5.81 7.25
N ARG A 133 9.48 6.92 6.63
CA ARG A 133 9.49 7.06 5.17
C ARG A 133 10.88 6.79 4.59
N GLU A 134 11.92 7.26 5.27
CA GLU A 134 13.32 7.05 4.89
C GLU A 134 13.69 5.57 4.85
N ASN A 135 13.42 4.83 5.93
CA ASN A 135 13.75 3.40 6.00
C ASN A 135 13.00 2.58 4.95
N VAL A 136 11.71 2.87 4.73
CA VAL A 136 10.90 2.17 3.73
C VAL A 136 11.43 2.44 2.31
N LEU A 137 11.84 3.67 2.02
CA LEU A 137 12.43 4.01 0.72
C LEU A 137 13.81 3.35 0.55
N ALA A 138 14.63 3.29 1.60
CA ALA A 138 15.92 2.59 1.55
C ALA A 138 15.74 1.08 1.30
N HIS A 139 14.81 0.42 2.00
CA HIS A 139 14.41 -0.97 1.74
C HIS A 139 14.06 -1.20 0.27
N GLN A 140 13.19 -0.31 -0.25
CA GLN A 140 12.71 -0.39 -1.61
C GLN A 140 13.85 -0.19 -2.62
N GLY A 141 14.74 0.79 -2.38
CA GLY A 141 15.90 1.07 -3.23
C GLY A 141 16.88 -0.09 -3.33
N VAL A 142 17.08 -0.85 -2.24
CA VAL A 142 17.88 -2.09 -2.27
C VAL A 142 17.22 -3.12 -3.19
N ALA A 143 15.95 -3.41 -2.99
CA ALA A 143 15.23 -4.41 -3.79
C ALA A 143 15.21 -4.04 -5.29
N GLU A 144 15.03 -2.76 -5.61
CA GLU A 144 15.11 -2.25 -6.98
C GLU A 144 16.51 -2.39 -7.58
N THR A 145 17.55 -2.11 -6.81
CA THR A 145 18.94 -2.24 -7.25
C THR A 145 19.26 -3.70 -7.59
N VAL A 146 18.85 -4.64 -6.74
CA VAL A 146 19.02 -6.08 -6.97
C VAL A 146 18.22 -6.53 -8.21
N MET A 147 16.98 -6.03 -8.37
CA MET A 147 16.10 -6.38 -9.49
C MET A 147 16.67 -6.05 -10.88
N ARG A 148 17.65 -5.14 -10.97
CA ARG A 148 18.34 -4.83 -12.23
C ARG A 148 19.11 -6.01 -12.79
N GLY A 149 19.63 -6.89 -11.93
CA GLY A 149 20.43 -8.05 -12.32
C GLY A 149 19.78 -9.40 -12.03
N TYR A 150 18.74 -9.44 -11.19
CA TYR A 150 18.15 -10.68 -10.68
C TYR A 150 16.63 -10.64 -10.69
N THR A 151 16.00 -11.80 -10.83
CA THR A 151 14.60 -11.97 -10.42
C THR A 151 14.53 -11.98 -8.90
N VAL A 152 13.66 -11.15 -8.33
CA VAL A 152 13.56 -10.93 -6.89
C VAL A 152 12.24 -11.42 -6.33
N ILE A 153 12.31 -12.08 -5.17
CA ILE A 153 11.20 -12.23 -4.24
C ILE A 153 11.35 -11.15 -3.18
N PRO A 154 10.56 -10.07 -3.23
CA PRO A 154 10.68 -9.02 -2.24
C PRO A 154 10.16 -9.49 -0.88
N MET A 155 10.92 -9.21 0.18
CA MET A 155 10.48 -9.44 1.55
C MET A 155 9.75 -8.21 2.10
N SER A 156 8.83 -8.44 3.04
CA SER A 156 8.17 -7.36 3.76
C SER A 156 9.19 -6.50 4.51
N PHE A 157 8.94 -5.19 4.56
CA PHE A 157 9.73 -4.27 5.37
C PHE A 157 9.80 -4.76 6.83
N GLY A 158 10.98 -4.66 7.43
CA GLY A 158 11.22 -5.03 8.83
C GLY A 158 11.50 -6.52 9.05
N THR A 159 11.77 -7.28 8.00
CA THR A 159 12.13 -8.69 8.12
C THR A 159 13.57 -8.83 8.65
N VAL A 160 13.73 -9.18 9.93
CA VAL A 160 15.03 -9.32 10.58
C VAL A 160 15.20 -10.71 11.18
N PHE A 161 16.35 -11.33 10.95
CA PHE A 161 16.76 -12.60 11.54
C PHE A 161 17.89 -12.39 12.55
N LYS A 162 18.00 -13.27 13.55
CA LYS A 162 19.06 -13.14 14.57
C LYS A 162 20.42 -13.55 14.02
N THR A 163 20.44 -14.64 13.25
CA THR A 163 21.69 -15.25 12.79
C THR A 163 21.66 -15.56 11.29
N ARG A 164 22.84 -15.86 10.75
CA ARG A 164 22.99 -16.35 9.37
C ARG A 164 22.32 -17.72 9.22
N GLU A 165 22.39 -18.54 10.25
CA GLU A 165 21.88 -19.90 10.30
C GLU A 165 20.34 -19.91 10.20
N ASP A 166 19.66 -18.97 10.87
CA ASP A 166 18.20 -18.82 10.76
C ASP A 166 17.76 -18.53 9.32
N ILE A 167 18.55 -17.73 8.58
CA ILE A 167 18.29 -17.42 7.17
C ILE A 167 18.48 -18.66 6.30
N VAL A 168 19.55 -19.41 6.55
CA VAL A 168 19.80 -20.66 5.82
C VAL A 168 18.66 -21.66 6.07
N GLU A 169 18.14 -21.74 7.29
CA GLU A 169 16.98 -22.59 7.62
C GLU A 169 15.71 -22.12 6.92
N LEU A 170 15.48 -20.81 6.83
CA LEU A 170 14.39 -20.26 6.01
C LEU A 170 14.51 -20.70 4.55
N LEU A 171 15.68 -20.50 3.95
CA LEU A 171 15.92 -20.84 2.54
C LEU A 171 15.77 -22.35 2.29
N ARG A 172 16.19 -23.18 3.25
CA ARG A 172 16.04 -24.64 3.21
C ARG A 172 14.59 -25.08 3.31
N SER A 173 13.87 -24.62 4.34
CA SER A 173 12.49 -25.04 4.63
C SER A 173 11.50 -24.63 3.55
N ALA A 174 11.76 -23.51 2.86
CA ALA A 174 10.91 -22.99 1.79
C ALA A 174 11.56 -23.04 0.40
N GLU A 175 12.59 -23.89 0.18
CA GLU A 175 13.36 -23.96 -1.08
C GLU A 175 12.45 -24.11 -2.31
N GLY A 176 11.55 -25.09 -2.29
CA GLY A 176 10.63 -25.36 -3.40
C GLY A 176 9.69 -24.17 -3.67
N ALA A 177 9.15 -23.56 -2.62
CA ALA A 177 8.26 -22.41 -2.75
C ALA A 177 8.98 -21.18 -3.33
N PHE A 178 10.22 -20.91 -2.89
CA PHE A 178 11.02 -19.82 -3.47
C PHE A 178 11.37 -20.09 -4.93
N ARG A 179 11.74 -21.32 -5.28
CA ARG A 179 12.05 -21.71 -6.66
C ARG A 179 10.85 -21.51 -7.59
N ASP A 180 9.68 -22.00 -7.20
CA ASP A 180 8.44 -21.86 -7.97
C ASP A 180 8.07 -20.40 -8.20
N VAL A 181 8.24 -19.54 -7.18
CA VAL A 181 7.94 -18.12 -7.30
C VAL A 181 8.96 -17.41 -8.18
N LEU A 182 10.26 -17.67 -8.00
CA LEU A 182 11.30 -17.08 -8.85
C LEU A 182 11.10 -17.43 -10.32
N GLU A 183 10.73 -18.68 -10.63
CA GLU A 183 10.41 -19.09 -12.00
C GLU A 183 9.18 -18.34 -12.55
N LYS A 184 8.11 -18.22 -11.75
CA LYS A 184 6.91 -17.47 -12.15
C LYS A 184 7.12 -15.97 -12.29
N MET A 185 8.11 -15.39 -11.62
CA MET A 185 8.44 -13.97 -11.66
C MET A 185 9.57 -13.64 -12.66
N GLN A 186 10.16 -14.65 -13.28
CA GLN A 186 11.26 -14.45 -14.20
C GLN A 186 10.85 -13.54 -15.37
N ASP A 187 11.69 -12.53 -15.65
CA ASP A 187 11.49 -11.51 -16.68
C ASP A 187 10.13 -10.81 -16.62
N ARG A 188 9.60 -10.62 -15.41
CA ARG A 188 8.34 -9.92 -15.16
C ARG A 188 8.54 -8.81 -14.12
N PHE A 189 7.80 -7.73 -14.33
CA PHE A 189 7.79 -6.56 -13.47
C PHE A 189 6.40 -6.24 -13.00
N GLU A 190 6.33 -5.61 -11.84
CA GLU A 190 5.09 -5.07 -11.34
C GLU A 190 4.97 -3.59 -11.69
N PHE A 191 3.81 -3.22 -12.21
CA PHE A 191 3.41 -1.84 -12.40
C PHE A 191 2.16 -1.52 -11.59
N GLY A 192 2.19 -0.38 -10.91
CA GLY A 192 1.05 0.16 -10.17
C GLY A 192 0.25 1.13 -11.04
N LEU A 193 -1.07 0.95 -11.06
CA LEU A 193 -2.00 1.87 -11.71
C LEU A 193 -3.08 2.31 -10.71
N LYS A 194 -3.13 3.62 -10.49
CA LYS A 194 -4.20 4.25 -9.72
C LYS A 194 -4.99 5.18 -10.64
N VAL A 195 -6.31 5.07 -10.62
CA VAL A 195 -7.19 5.95 -11.37
C VAL A 195 -8.03 6.74 -10.38
N LEU A 196 -8.02 8.06 -10.55
CA LEU A 196 -8.74 9.00 -9.72
C LEU A 196 -9.71 9.81 -10.59
N TRP A 197 -10.78 10.29 -9.97
CA TRP A 197 -11.71 11.23 -10.58
C TRP A 197 -11.92 12.45 -9.67
N ASP A 198 -12.52 13.50 -10.22
CA ASP A 198 -13.17 14.53 -9.40
C ASP A 198 -14.62 14.12 -9.14
N ARG A 199 -14.88 13.64 -7.91
CA ARG A 199 -16.23 13.20 -7.51
C ARG A 199 -17.28 14.29 -7.73
N ASP A 200 -16.98 15.55 -7.44
CA ASP A 200 -17.95 16.63 -7.55
C ASP A 200 -18.24 16.95 -9.03
N GLN A 201 -17.24 16.84 -9.90
CA GLN A 201 -17.44 16.93 -11.35
C GLN A 201 -18.38 15.82 -11.84
N ILE A 202 -18.14 14.57 -11.44
CA ILE A 202 -18.97 13.44 -11.85
C ILE A 202 -20.39 13.55 -11.30
N VAL A 203 -20.56 14.00 -10.05
CA VAL A 203 -21.90 14.27 -9.48
C VAL A 203 -22.63 15.34 -10.29
N ARG A 204 -21.96 16.43 -10.68
CA ARG A 204 -22.56 17.46 -11.55
C ARG A 204 -22.94 16.90 -12.94
N GLU A 205 -22.19 15.95 -13.47
CA GLU A 205 -22.56 15.26 -14.71
C GLU A 205 -23.80 14.38 -14.51
N ILE A 206 -23.85 13.62 -13.42
CA ILE A 206 -25.02 12.78 -13.07
C ILE A 206 -26.28 13.64 -12.93
N GLU A 207 -26.23 14.78 -12.23
CA GLU A 207 -27.36 15.70 -12.09
C GLU A 207 -27.85 16.27 -13.44
N ARG A 208 -26.95 16.39 -14.43
CA ARG A 208 -27.31 16.83 -15.78
C ARG A 208 -27.86 15.71 -16.64
N GLU A 209 -27.48 14.47 -16.43
CA GLU A 209 -27.86 13.34 -17.29
C GLU A 209 -29.08 12.58 -16.76
N ASP A 210 -29.22 12.45 -15.43
CA ASP A 210 -30.29 11.70 -14.78
C ASP A 210 -31.42 12.64 -14.32
N GLU A 211 -32.58 12.51 -14.97
CA GLU A 211 -33.76 13.31 -14.68
C GLU A 211 -34.30 13.08 -13.25
N ASN A 212 -34.21 11.85 -12.73
CA ASN A 212 -34.69 11.55 -11.37
C ASN A 212 -33.80 12.22 -10.32
N VAL A 213 -32.47 12.17 -10.52
CA VAL A 213 -31.51 12.89 -9.66
C VAL A 213 -31.80 14.39 -9.69
N ARG A 214 -32.05 14.95 -10.88
CA ARG A 214 -32.34 16.38 -11.04
C ARG A 214 -33.64 16.78 -10.34
N ARG A 215 -34.73 16.02 -10.55
CA ARG A 215 -36.03 16.27 -9.90
C ARG A 215 -35.92 16.28 -8.38
N LEU A 216 -35.21 15.30 -7.81
CA LEU A 216 -34.97 15.23 -6.36
C LEU A 216 -34.14 16.44 -5.88
N LYS A 217 -33.13 16.86 -6.64
CA LYS A 217 -32.35 18.06 -6.32
C LYS A 217 -33.21 19.32 -6.30
N ASP A 218 -34.06 19.50 -7.32
CA ASP A 218 -34.94 20.65 -7.44
C ASP A 218 -35.99 20.68 -6.30
N GLU A 219 -36.55 19.52 -5.93
CA GLU A 219 -37.46 19.39 -4.79
C GLU A 219 -36.78 19.81 -3.48
N ILE A 220 -35.54 19.36 -3.26
CA ILE A 220 -34.73 19.73 -2.08
C ILE A 220 -34.48 21.25 -2.04
N SER A 221 -34.25 21.88 -3.20
CA SER A 221 -34.00 23.32 -3.30
C SER A 221 -35.28 24.16 -3.18
N ALA A 222 -36.42 23.66 -3.62
CA ALA A 222 -37.69 24.39 -3.63
C ALA A 222 -38.45 24.31 -2.30
N GLN A 223 -38.31 23.23 -1.53
CA GLN A 223 -39.05 23.06 -0.27
C GLN A 223 -38.43 23.84 0.90
N LYS A 224 -39.27 24.62 1.59
CA LYS A 224 -38.93 25.30 2.86
C LYS A 224 -39.08 24.40 4.10
N GLY A 225 -39.54 23.15 3.93
CA GLY A 225 -39.85 22.18 4.99
C GLY A 225 -38.83 21.04 5.13
N SER A 226 -39.23 19.92 5.75
CA SER A 226 -38.36 18.76 5.94
C SER A 226 -38.04 18.05 4.62
N THR A 227 -36.83 18.25 4.11
CA THR A 227 -36.31 17.62 2.89
C THR A 227 -35.57 16.31 3.18
N TYR A 228 -35.71 15.74 4.38
CA TYR A 228 -34.91 14.60 4.84
C TYR A 228 -35.03 13.38 3.90
N PHE A 229 -36.26 12.99 3.54
CA PHE A 229 -36.50 11.85 2.67
C PHE A 229 -35.96 12.08 1.25
N ALA A 230 -36.21 13.26 0.67
CA ALA A 230 -35.70 13.62 -0.65
C ALA A 230 -34.15 13.62 -0.68
N ARG A 231 -33.49 14.18 0.34
CA ARG A 231 -32.02 14.15 0.48
C ARG A 231 -31.48 12.73 0.61
N MET A 232 -32.16 11.86 1.35
CA MET A 232 -31.77 10.47 1.51
C MET A 232 -31.87 9.70 0.19
N GLN A 233 -32.96 9.90 -0.56
CA GLN A 233 -33.16 9.28 -1.87
C GLN A 233 -32.15 9.81 -2.90
N TYR A 234 -31.94 11.14 -2.92
CA TYR A 234 -30.92 11.78 -3.75
C TYR A 234 -29.54 11.18 -3.52
N GLY A 235 -29.11 11.09 -2.25
CA GLY A 235 -27.82 10.52 -1.90
C GLY A 235 -27.66 9.07 -2.36
N ARG A 236 -28.69 8.23 -2.13
CA ARG A 236 -28.69 6.83 -2.57
C ARG A 236 -28.57 6.69 -4.09
N LEU A 237 -29.31 7.50 -4.85
CA LEU A 237 -29.31 7.44 -6.30
C LEU A 237 -27.96 7.90 -6.86
N VAL A 238 -27.42 9.01 -6.33
CA VAL A 238 -26.08 9.49 -6.69
C VAL A 238 -25.01 8.44 -6.38
N ASP A 239 -25.02 7.85 -5.18
CA ASP A 239 -24.03 6.85 -4.80
C ASP A 239 -24.12 5.57 -5.65
N ALA A 240 -25.34 5.12 -5.98
CA ALA A 240 -25.55 3.98 -6.88
C ALA A 240 -25.01 4.26 -8.30
N THR A 241 -25.26 5.46 -8.83
CA THR A 241 -24.77 5.86 -10.15
C THR A 241 -23.24 6.04 -10.16
N LEU A 242 -22.66 6.60 -9.09
CA LEU A 242 -21.21 6.67 -8.92
C LEU A 242 -20.57 5.28 -8.90
N GLN A 243 -21.16 4.34 -8.16
CA GLN A 243 -20.69 2.96 -8.11
C GLN A 243 -20.73 2.31 -9.50
N SER A 244 -21.85 2.46 -10.23
CA SER A 244 -21.98 1.92 -11.58
C SER A 244 -20.96 2.52 -12.57
N ARG A 245 -20.72 3.84 -12.52
CA ARG A 245 -19.67 4.49 -13.34
C ARG A 245 -18.27 4.00 -12.97
N THR A 246 -18.00 3.80 -11.68
CA THR A 246 -16.73 3.25 -11.20
C THR A 246 -16.50 1.86 -11.81
N GLU A 247 -17.48 0.98 -11.72
CA GLU A 247 -17.40 -0.38 -12.28
C GLU A 247 -17.18 -0.36 -13.79
N GLN A 248 -17.86 0.54 -14.52
CA GLN A 248 -17.67 0.72 -15.94
C GLN A 248 -16.22 1.13 -16.28
N TYR A 249 -15.72 2.23 -15.69
CA TYR A 249 -14.37 2.72 -15.96
C TYR A 249 -13.31 1.67 -15.60
N VAL A 250 -13.47 1.00 -14.45
CA VAL A 250 -12.55 -0.05 -14.01
C VAL A 250 -12.56 -1.22 -14.99
N SER A 251 -13.74 -1.66 -15.42
CA SER A 251 -13.88 -2.76 -16.39
C SER A 251 -13.20 -2.44 -17.71
N GLU A 252 -13.38 -1.22 -18.23
CA GLU A 252 -12.77 -0.76 -19.47
C GLU A 252 -11.23 -0.70 -19.37
N VAL A 253 -10.70 -0.22 -18.24
CA VAL A 253 -9.25 -0.21 -17.98
C VAL A 253 -8.69 -1.64 -17.97
N PHE A 254 -9.32 -2.56 -17.23
CA PHE A 254 -8.86 -3.95 -17.17
C PHE A 254 -8.97 -4.66 -18.52
N HIS A 255 -10.06 -4.42 -19.25
CA HIS A 255 -10.25 -5.00 -20.58
C HIS A 255 -9.15 -4.53 -21.54
N ALA A 256 -8.84 -3.23 -21.55
CA ALA A 256 -7.84 -2.67 -22.45
C ALA A 256 -6.41 -3.13 -22.14
N LEU A 257 -6.09 -3.44 -20.87
CA LEU A 257 -4.77 -3.90 -20.42
C LEU A 257 -4.63 -5.42 -20.36
N ARG A 258 -5.69 -6.19 -20.64
CA ARG A 258 -5.73 -7.64 -20.47
C ARG A 258 -4.65 -8.38 -21.24
N ASP A 259 -4.44 -7.99 -22.50
CA ASP A 259 -3.56 -8.73 -23.42
C ASP A 259 -2.08 -8.36 -23.25
N VAL A 260 -1.79 -7.26 -22.57
CA VAL A 260 -0.44 -6.74 -22.29
C VAL A 260 0.00 -6.98 -20.85
N ALA A 261 -0.81 -7.66 -20.05
CA ALA A 261 -0.50 -8.04 -18.67
C ALA A 261 -0.62 -9.55 -18.46
N VAL A 262 0.37 -10.14 -17.81
CA VAL A 262 0.38 -11.56 -17.44
C VAL A 262 -0.64 -11.84 -16.33
N ALA A 263 -0.75 -10.92 -15.38
CA ALA A 263 -1.69 -11.01 -14.28
C ALA A 263 -2.04 -9.62 -13.74
N SER A 264 -3.14 -9.52 -13.01
CA SER A 264 -3.52 -8.30 -12.29
C SER A 264 -4.01 -8.59 -10.88
N ARG A 265 -3.91 -7.60 -10.01
CA ARG A 265 -4.42 -7.61 -8.64
C ARG A 265 -5.08 -6.27 -8.34
N THR A 266 -6.29 -6.33 -7.80
CA THR A 266 -7.02 -5.14 -7.34
C THR A 266 -6.82 -4.98 -5.84
N ASN A 267 -6.37 -3.80 -5.45
CA ASN A 267 -6.24 -3.36 -4.07
C ASN A 267 -7.41 -2.45 -3.71
N LYS A 268 -7.72 -2.35 -2.41
CA LYS A 268 -8.78 -1.45 -1.95
C LYS A 268 -8.44 0.00 -2.33
N PRO A 269 -9.33 0.72 -3.05
CA PRO A 269 -9.15 2.15 -3.26
C PRO A 269 -9.18 2.91 -1.95
N ILE A 270 -8.41 4.01 -1.88
CA ILE A 270 -8.29 4.84 -0.68
C ILE A 270 -8.96 6.19 -0.92
N GLY A 271 -9.89 6.55 -0.04
CA GLY A 271 -10.70 7.76 -0.18
C GLY A 271 -11.83 7.59 -1.19
N ASP A 272 -12.53 8.68 -1.46
CA ASP A 272 -13.69 8.77 -2.36
C ASP A 272 -13.32 9.19 -3.79
N LYS A 273 -12.10 9.69 -4.00
CA LYS A 273 -11.59 10.11 -5.30
C LYS A 273 -10.93 8.98 -6.10
N MET A 274 -10.47 7.92 -5.43
CA MET A 274 -9.77 6.82 -6.09
C MET A 274 -10.77 5.75 -6.50
N ILE A 275 -10.89 5.51 -7.80
CA ILE A 275 -11.80 4.49 -8.34
C ILE A 275 -11.08 3.18 -8.67
N LEU A 276 -9.77 3.24 -8.94
CA LEU A 276 -8.93 2.07 -9.16
C LEU A 276 -7.62 2.18 -8.38
N ASN A 277 -7.23 1.08 -7.76
CA ASN A 277 -5.89 0.85 -7.22
C ASN A 277 -5.51 -0.57 -7.60
N ALA A 278 -4.68 -0.76 -8.62
CA ALA A 278 -4.34 -2.07 -9.13
C ALA A 278 -2.84 -2.22 -9.34
N ALA A 279 -2.38 -3.45 -9.26
CA ALA A 279 -1.06 -3.87 -9.69
C ALA A 279 -1.20 -4.79 -10.90
N PHE A 280 -0.28 -4.65 -11.86
CA PHE A 280 -0.21 -5.46 -13.07
C PHE A 280 1.17 -6.10 -13.15
N LEU A 281 1.20 -7.40 -13.38
CA LEU A 281 2.42 -8.14 -13.66
C LEU A 281 2.61 -8.16 -15.17
N VAL A 282 3.68 -7.58 -15.66
CA VAL A 282 3.94 -7.37 -17.09
C VAL A 282 5.28 -8.04 -17.41
N SER A 283 5.34 -8.79 -18.50
CA SER A 283 6.60 -9.36 -18.96
C SER A 283 7.49 -8.28 -19.57
N ARG A 284 8.81 -8.43 -19.44
CA ARG A 284 9.81 -7.45 -19.90
C ARG A 284 9.64 -7.07 -21.38
N ASP A 285 9.25 -8.03 -22.22
CA ASP A 285 9.00 -7.82 -23.65
C ASP A 285 7.70 -7.03 -23.94
N GLN A 286 6.75 -7.00 -23.01
CA GLN A 286 5.47 -6.29 -23.14
C GLN A 286 5.47 -4.91 -22.46
N GLU A 287 6.56 -4.50 -21.81
CA GLU A 287 6.66 -3.23 -21.07
C GLU A 287 6.23 -2.03 -21.92
N GLN A 288 6.80 -1.87 -23.12
CA GLN A 288 6.48 -0.75 -24.00
C GLN A 288 5.02 -0.79 -24.50
N ALA A 289 4.49 -1.99 -24.75
CA ALA A 289 3.10 -2.16 -25.17
C ALA A 289 2.13 -1.79 -24.04
N PHE A 290 2.45 -2.18 -22.81
CA PHE A 290 1.70 -1.83 -21.62
C PHE A 290 1.69 -0.31 -21.40
N ASP A 291 2.86 0.35 -21.46
CA ASP A 291 2.99 1.81 -21.36
C ASP A 291 2.13 2.55 -22.38
N ALA A 292 2.21 2.14 -23.65
CA ALA A 292 1.45 2.73 -24.73
C ALA A 292 -0.07 2.59 -24.50
N ARG A 293 -0.51 1.43 -24.00
CA ARG A 293 -1.92 1.15 -23.74
C ARG A 293 -2.46 1.96 -22.57
N VAL A 294 -1.70 2.10 -21.48
CA VAL A 294 -2.05 2.99 -20.36
C VAL A 294 -2.18 4.43 -20.85
N LYS A 295 -1.25 4.89 -21.69
CA LYS A 295 -1.29 6.24 -22.26
C LYS A 295 -2.51 6.47 -23.15
N GLU A 296 -2.86 5.52 -24.01
CA GLU A 296 -4.05 5.59 -24.89
C GLU A 296 -5.35 5.72 -24.07
N ILE A 297 -5.50 4.90 -23.02
CA ILE A 297 -6.68 4.97 -22.14
C ILE A 297 -6.70 6.30 -21.38
N GLY A 298 -5.54 6.74 -20.88
CA GLY A 298 -5.39 8.03 -20.20
C GLY A 298 -5.83 9.21 -21.08
N GLN A 299 -5.45 9.21 -22.36
CA GLN A 299 -5.86 10.22 -23.33
C GLN A 299 -7.37 10.19 -23.62
N ARG A 300 -7.98 9.01 -23.68
CA ARG A 300 -9.43 8.86 -23.89
C ARG A 300 -10.26 9.53 -22.78
N TYR A 301 -9.76 9.52 -21.55
CA TYR A 301 -10.44 10.08 -20.38
C TYR A 301 -9.80 11.38 -19.87
N ASP A 302 -9.04 12.07 -20.71
CA ASP A 302 -8.38 13.31 -20.33
C ASP A 302 -9.41 14.36 -19.84
N GLY A 303 -9.03 15.10 -18.79
CA GLY A 303 -9.93 16.05 -18.11
C GLY A 303 -11.08 15.43 -17.29
N ARG A 304 -11.24 14.10 -17.28
CA ARG A 304 -12.22 13.39 -16.43
C ARG A 304 -11.56 12.48 -15.40
N LEU A 305 -10.56 11.71 -15.83
CA LEU A 305 -9.84 10.77 -14.98
C LEU A 305 -8.36 11.16 -14.91
N THR A 306 -7.77 11.01 -13.74
CA THR A 306 -6.33 11.15 -13.51
C THR A 306 -5.71 9.78 -13.32
N PHE A 307 -4.82 9.40 -14.23
CA PHE A 307 -4.07 8.16 -14.16
C PHE A 307 -2.73 8.42 -13.46
N LYS A 308 -2.44 7.67 -12.40
CA LYS A 308 -1.13 7.62 -11.75
C LYS A 308 -0.52 6.25 -12.00
N TYR A 309 0.48 6.24 -12.85
CA TYR A 309 1.19 5.05 -13.29
C TYR A 309 2.60 5.05 -12.68
N THR A 310 3.00 3.96 -12.03
CA THR A 310 4.31 3.84 -11.38
C THR A 310 4.93 2.46 -11.55
N GLY A 311 6.26 2.41 -11.61
CA GLY A 311 7.05 1.19 -11.78
C GLY A 311 8.24 1.43 -12.71
N PRO A 312 8.99 0.37 -13.09
CA PRO A 312 8.80 -1.02 -12.66
C PRO A 312 9.21 -1.24 -11.19
N TRP A 313 8.42 -2.03 -10.47
CA TRP A 313 8.68 -2.40 -9.08
C TRP A 313 8.96 -3.91 -8.94
N PRO A 314 9.66 -4.33 -7.86
CA PRO A 314 9.64 -5.72 -7.42
C PRO A 314 8.19 -6.22 -7.22
N PRO A 315 7.89 -7.50 -7.48
CA PRO A 315 6.53 -8.02 -7.54
C PRO A 315 5.86 -8.26 -6.17
N TYR A 316 5.76 -7.22 -5.33
CA TYR A 316 5.17 -7.28 -3.99
C TYR A 316 3.72 -7.79 -3.97
N ASN A 317 2.90 -7.44 -4.96
CA ASN A 317 1.49 -7.86 -5.02
C ASN A 317 1.29 -9.27 -5.60
N PHE A 318 2.34 -9.85 -6.20
CA PHE A 318 2.27 -11.14 -6.89
C PHE A 318 3.03 -12.26 -6.18
N VAL A 319 3.78 -11.91 -5.13
CA VAL A 319 4.46 -12.88 -4.28
C VAL A 319 3.74 -13.02 -2.93
N ASN A 320 3.28 -14.23 -2.63
CA ASN A 320 2.73 -14.56 -1.31
C ASN A 320 3.23 -15.94 -0.90
N ILE A 321 4.21 -15.96 0.01
CA ILE A 321 4.77 -17.19 0.56
C ILE A 321 4.36 -17.27 2.02
N ARG A 322 3.51 -18.25 2.34
CA ARG A 322 3.14 -18.54 3.72
C ARG A 322 4.22 -19.41 4.35
N LEU A 323 5.15 -18.78 5.04
CA LEU A 323 6.18 -19.47 5.80
C LEU A 323 5.57 -20.05 7.06
N LYS A 324 5.45 -21.38 7.13
CA LYS A 324 5.21 -22.06 8.40
C LYS A 324 6.55 -22.20 9.12
N LEU A 325 6.86 -21.23 9.97
CA LEU A 325 7.98 -21.38 10.91
C LEU A 325 7.52 -22.35 12.00
N GLU A 326 7.82 -23.64 11.84
CA GLU A 326 7.79 -24.55 12.97
C GLU A 326 8.97 -24.17 13.88
N ARG A 327 8.67 -23.84 15.14
CA ARG A 327 9.72 -23.61 16.13
C ARG A 327 10.44 -24.94 16.34
N ALA A 328 11.71 -25.00 15.96
CA ALA A 328 12.60 -26.07 16.41
C ALA A 328 12.56 -26.06 17.95
N GLN A 329 12.22 -27.22 18.52
CA GLN A 329 12.16 -27.46 19.97
C GLN A 329 13.55 -27.50 20.58
#